data_AF-A0A1Y6IYC3-F1
#
_entry.id   AF-A0A1Y6IYC3-F1
#
_cell.length_a   1.000
_cell.length_b   1.000
_cell.length_c   1.000
_cell.angle_alpha   90.00
_cell.angle_beta   90.00
_cell.angle_gamma   90.00
#
_symmetry.space_group_name_H-M   'P 1'
#
loop_
_entity.id
_entity.type
_entity.pdbx_description
1 polymer ?
#
loop_
_entity_poly.entity_id
_entity_poly.type
_entity_poly.pdbx_seq_one_letter_code
_entity_poly.pdbx_strand_id
1 'polypeptide(L)' 'MYRCGQCRHFERAENHLKDLCGAWEQPTVATREACGFFIPKKPLRSDKSKVENLKLIP' A
#
# COMPACT_ATOMS: atom_id res chain seq x y z
N MET A 1 9.84 3.08 -7.70
CA MET A 1 8.66 2.31 -8.15
C MET A 1 7.97 1.67 -6.96
N TYR A 2 6.65 1.78 -6.86
CA TYR A 2 5.86 1.11 -5.82
C TYR A 2 5.62 -0.35 -6.17
N ARG A 3 5.49 -1.21 -5.17
CA ARG A 3 5.27 -2.66 -5.34
C ARG A 3 3.93 -3.09 -4.76
N CYS A 4 3.35 -4.16 -5.30
CA CYS A 4 2.12 -4.75 -4.77
C CYS A 4 2.26 -5.09 -3.27
N GLY A 5 3.43 -5.56 -2.81
CA GLY A 5 3.66 -5.85 -1.39
C GLY A 5 3.51 -4.64 -0.44
N GLN A 6 3.58 -3.41 -0.97
CA GLN A 6 3.38 -2.16 -0.23
C GLN A 6 1.93 -1.67 -0.29
N CYS A 7 1.06 -2.35 -1.04
CA CYS A 7 -0.34 -2.01 -1.24
C CYS A 7 -1.21 -2.51 -0.07
N ARG A 8 -2.28 -1.79 0.26
CA ARG A 8 -3.29 -2.21 1.23
C ARG A 8 -4.09 -3.42 0.76
N HIS A 9 -4.35 -3.49 -0.54
CA HIS A 9 -5.08 -4.60 -1.15
C HIS A 9 -4.25 -5.88 -1.28
N PHE A 10 -2.96 -5.84 -0.94
CA PHE A 10 -2.12 -7.03 -1.03
C PHE A 10 -2.34 -7.94 0.17
N GLU A 11 -2.79 -9.15 -0.14
CA GLU A 11 -3.06 -10.23 0.79
C GLU A 11 -2.07 -11.36 0.55
N ARG A 12 -1.35 -11.75 1.61
CA ARG A 12 -0.49 -12.94 1.57
C ARG A 12 -1.35 -14.15 1.80
N ALA A 13 -1.25 -15.13 0.92
CA ALA A 13 -1.89 -16.41 1.14
C ALA A 13 -1.02 -17.24 2.10
N GLU A 14 -1.62 -17.74 3.18
CA GLU A 14 -0.96 -18.66 4.10
C GLU A 14 -0.96 -20.06 3.48
N ASN A 15 0.17 -20.79 3.58
CA ASN A 15 0.41 -22.13 2.98
C ASN A 15 0.75 -22.20 1.48
N HIS A 16 1.88 -21.59 1.05
CA HIS A 16 2.46 -21.76 -0.29
C HIS A 16 1.56 -21.41 -1.49
N LEU A 17 0.38 -20.87 -1.23
CA LEU A 17 -0.53 -20.32 -2.22
C LEU A 17 0.01 -18.98 -2.73
N LYS A 18 -0.23 -18.67 -4.00
CA LYS A 18 0.22 -17.42 -4.62
C LYS A 18 -0.42 -16.24 -3.88
N ASP A 19 0.32 -15.15 -3.68
CA ASP A 19 -0.25 -13.94 -3.10
C ASP A 19 -1.40 -13.42 -3.98
N LEU A 20 -2.34 -12.68 -3.41
CA LEU A 20 -3.50 -12.13 -4.12
C LEU A 20 -3.51 -10.61 -4.05
N CYS A 21 -3.92 -9.98 -5.15
CA CYS A 21 -4.22 -8.56 -5.19
C CYS A 21 -5.74 -8.40 -5.01
N GLY A 22 -6.18 -8.02 -3.82
CA GLY A 22 -7.59 -7.79 -3.50
C GLY A 22 -8.26 -6.60 -4.19
N ALA A 23 -7.55 -5.86 -5.08
CA ALA A 23 -8.17 -4.82 -5.90
C ALA A 23 -8.94 -5.37 -7.10
N TRP A 24 -8.53 -6.55 -7.59
CA TRP A 24 -9.11 -7.21 -8.77
C TRP A 24 -9.08 -8.75 -8.65
N GLU A 25 -8.77 -9.26 -7.45
CA GLU A 25 -8.79 -10.68 -7.07
C GLU A 25 -7.93 -11.60 -7.95
N GLN A 26 -6.80 -11.08 -8.44
CA GLN A 26 -5.87 -11.83 -9.28
C GLN A 26 -4.62 -12.23 -8.50
N PRO A 27 -3.99 -13.38 -8.86
CA PRO A 27 -2.70 -13.77 -8.34
C PRO A 27 -1.66 -12.66 -8.57
N THR A 28 -0.92 -12.34 -7.52
CA THR A 28 0.16 -11.35 -7.54
C THR A 28 1.34 -11.86 -6.73
N VAL A 29 2.39 -11.04 -6.65
CA VAL A 29 3.56 -11.30 -5.81
C VAL A 29 4.00 -9.99 -5.17
N ALA A 30 4.55 -10.06 -3.96
CA ALA A 30 5.00 -8.86 -3.23
C ALA A 30 5.99 -7.98 -4.01
N THR A 31 6.80 -8.58 -4.89
CA THR A 31 7.83 -7.91 -5.69
C THR A 31 7.32 -7.29 -7.00
N ARG A 32 6.11 -7.65 -7.43
CA ARG A 32 5.49 -7.12 -8.66
C ARG A 32 5.31 -5.62 -8.54
N GLU A 33 5.46 -4.92 -9.66
CA GLU A 33 5.06 -3.51 -9.75
C GLU A 33 3.59 -3.33 -9.32
N ALA A 34 3.36 -2.23 -8.62
CA ALA A 34 2.04 -1.84 -8.18
C ALA A 34 1.09 -1.63 -9.37
N CYS A 35 -0.15 -2.12 -9.25
CA CYS A 35 -1.18 -1.88 -10.26
C CYS A 35 -1.71 -0.44 -10.23
N GLY A 36 -2.57 -0.08 -11.21
CA GLY A 36 -3.26 1.22 -11.24
C GLY A 36 -4.17 1.48 -10.05
N PHE A 37 -4.53 0.45 -9.28
CA PHE A 37 -5.35 0.55 -8.06
C PHE A 37 -4.50 0.54 -6.78
N PHE A 38 -3.23 0.93 -6.88
CA PHE A 38 -2.32 0.93 -5.75
C PHE A 38 -2.74 1.91 -4.66
N ILE A 39 -2.95 1.38 -3.45
CA ILE A 39 -3.17 2.18 -2.25
C ILE A 39 -2.06 1.86 -1.25
N PRO A 40 -1.18 2.80 -0.90
CA PRO A 40 -0.09 2.52 0.03
C PRO A 40 -0.62 2.13 1.42
N LYS A 41 -0.04 1.07 2.01
CA LYS A 41 -0.21 0.77 3.44
C LYS A 41 0.30 1.98 4.22
N LYS A 42 -0.54 2.49 5.14
CA LYS A 42 -0.09 3.53 6.07
C LYS A 42 1.15 2.98 6.77
N PRO A 43 2.27 3.71 6.80
CA PRO A 43 3.39 3.30 7.65
C PRO A 43 2.84 3.17 9.07
N LEU A 44 3.13 2.05 9.74
CA LEU A 44 2.99 1.94 11.18
C LEU A 44 3.87 3.06 11.74
N ARG A 45 3.22 4.13 12.22
CA ARG A 45 3.84 5.41 12.55
C ARG A 45 5.13 5.21 13.33
N SER A 46 6.23 5.81 12.85
CA SER A 46 7.07 6.53 13.79
C SER A 46 6.51 7.95 13.84
N ASP A 47 5.93 8.28 15.00
CA ASP A 47 5.39 9.58 15.33
C ASP A 47 6.48 10.67 15.19
N LYS A 48 6.06 11.94 15.00
CA LYS A 48 6.84 13.18 14.82
C LYS A 48 7.04 13.67 13.38
N SER A 49 5.97 14.16 12.76
CA SER A 49 6.12 15.29 11.83
C SER A 49 4.87 16.17 11.90
N LYS A 50 5.05 17.22 12.69
CA LYS A 50 4.30 18.47 12.73
C LYS A 50 3.86 18.86 11.30
N VAL A 51 2.56 18.80 11.03
CA VAL A 51 1.99 19.43 9.83
C VAL A 51 1.95 20.92 10.12
N GLU A 52 3.05 21.61 9.82
CA GLU A 52 3.05 23.06 9.79
C GLU A 52 2.29 23.53 8.55
N ASN A 53 1.37 24.45 8.82
CA ASN A 53 0.91 25.51 7.93
C ASN A 53 -0.03 25.13 6.77
N LEU A 54 -1.33 25.24 7.04
CA LEU A 54 -2.22 25.92 6.08
C LEU A 54 -3.48 26.46 6.77
N LYS A 55 -3.49 27.77 7.06
CA LYS A 55 -4.57 28.69 6.67
C LYS A 55 -4.09 30.12 6.93
N LEU A 56 -3.40 30.61 5.91
CA LEU A 56 -3.36 32.02 5.53
C LEU A 56 -4.79 32.49 5.20
N ILE A 57 -5.05 33.77 5.49
CA ILE A 57 -6.10 34.69 4.97
C ILE A 57 -7.31 34.92 5.89
N PRO A 58 -7.80 36.17 6.05
CA PRO A 58 -7.17 37.50 5.86
C PRO A 58 -6.89 38.23 7.17
#